data_AF-A0A836U7I3-F1
#
_entry.id   AF-A0A836U7I3-F1
#
_cell.length_a   1.000
_cell.length_b   1.000
_cell.length_c   1.000
_cell.angle_alpha   90.00
_cell.angle_beta   90.00
_cell.angle_gamma   90.00
#
_symmetry.space_group_name_H-M   'P 1'
#
loop_
_entity.id
_entity.type
_entity.pdbx_description
1 polymer ?
#
loop_
_entity_poly.entity_id
_entity_poly.type
_entity_poly.pdbx_seq_one_letter_code
_entity_poly.pdbx_strand_id
1 'polypeptide(L)'
;MADSWFFWILTCVISLYFVMLLDFNKPSKKLMEQIDHQEGRRRDMTTRLAKLQEDIVKTKSSAEDYYKYSPSTNPRGPEGGQERVIRGGFFSETRPNVRTTPRSSAPETHTRENVGFRLALSSSE
;
A
#
# COMPACT_ATOMS: atom_id res chain seq x y z
N MET A 1 -22.92 -51.38 -52.28
CA MET A 1 -21.93 -51.84 -51.26
C MET A 1 -21.27 -50.65 -50.56
N ALA A 2 -21.90 -49.45 -50.58
CA ALA A 2 -21.32 -48.21 -50.05
C ALA A 2 -22.29 -47.50 -49.08
N ASP A 3 -23.27 -48.22 -48.53
CA ASP A 3 -24.43 -47.55 -47.92
C ASP A 3 -24.35 -47.55 -46.39
N SER A 4 -23.83 -48.60 -45.74
CA SER A 4 -23.84 -48.69 -44.26
C SER A 4 -22.85 -47.76 -43.55
N TRP A 5 -21.63 -47.63 -44.08
CA TRP A 5 -20.58 -46.80 -43.47
C TRP A 5 -20.99 -45.32 -43.47
N PHE A 6 -21.52 -44.81 -44.59
CA PHE A 6 -21.95 -43.42 -44.67
C PHE A 6 -23.03 -43.06 -43.64
N PHE A 7 -24.01 -43.94 -43.41
CA PHE A 7 -25.02 -43.71 -42.38
C PHE A 7 -24.43 -43.70 -40.96
N TRP A 8 -23.44 -44.54 -40.66
CA TRP A 8 -22.75 -44.52 -39.35
C TRP A 8 -21.93 -43.24 -39.12
N ILE A 9 -21.23 -42.74 -40.13
CA ILE A 9 -20.55 -41.45 -40.02
C ILE A 9 -21.58 -40.34 -39.80
N LEU A 10 -22.66 -40.34 -40.59
CA LEU A 10 -23.68 -39.31 -40.52
C LEU A 10 -24.38 -39.29 -39.15
N THR A 11 -24.69 -40.44 -38.56
CA THR A 11 -25.29 -40.51 -37.21
C THR A 11 -24.32 -40.07 -36.11
N CYS A 12 -23.02 -40.39 -36.23
CA CYS A 12 -22.00 -39.85 -35.34
C CYS A 12 -21.87 -38.33 -35.45
N VAL A 13 -21.85 -37.78 -36.67
CA VAL A 13 -21.77 -36.32 -36.90
C VAL A 13 -23.03 -35.62 -36.39
N ILE A 14 -24.22 -36.17 -36.65
CA ILE A 14 -25.48 -35.63 -36.13
C ILE A 14 -25.52 -35.68 -34.60
N SER A 15 -25.02 -36.76 -33.98
CA SER A 15 -24.92 -36.87 -32.53
C SER A 15 -23.96 -35.85 -31.93
N LEU A 16 -22.78 -35.66 -32.52
CA LEU A 16 -21.81 -34.64 -32.08
C LEU A 16 -22.35 -33.21 -32.27
N TYR A 17 -23.06 -32.96 -33.36
CA TYR A 17 -23.72 -31.68 -33.62
C TYR A 17 -24.81 -31.41 -32.58
N PHE A 18 -25.63 -32.42 -32.25
CA PHE A 18 -26.63 -32.33 -31.18
C PHE A 18 -26.00 -32.04 -29.81
N VAL A 19 -24.85 -32.66 -29.49
CA VAL A 19 -24.12 -32.40 -28.24
C VAL A 19 -23.56 -30.98 -28.18
N MET A 20 -23.12 -30.38 -29.29
CA MET A 20 -22.69 -28.98 -29.33
C MET A 20 -23.85 -27.97 -29.28
N LEU A 21 -25.01 -28.32 -29.87
CA LEU A 21 -26.21 -27.47 -29.90
C LEU A 21 -27.00 -27.52 -28.58
N LEU A 22 -26.92 -28.65 -27.87
CA LEU A 22 -27.33 -28.73 -26.48
C LEU A 22 -26.30 -27.97 -25.65
N ASP A 23 -26.64 -26.73 -25.33
CA ASP A 23 -25.88 -25.72 -24.60
C ASP A 23 -25.58 -26.13 -23.13
N PHE A 24 -25.20 -27.39 -22.88
CA PHE A 24 -24.80 -27.95 -21.58
C PHE A 24 -23.64 -27.18 -20.92
N ASN A 25 -22.94 -26.33 -21.69
CA ASN A 25 -21.85 -25.50 -21.21
C ASN A 25 -22.31 -24.15 -20.63
N LYS A 26 -23.61 -23.81 -20.72
CA LYS A 26 -24.17 -22.59 -20.11
C LYS A 26 -23.96 -22.49 -18.58
N PRO A 27 -24.14 -23.55 -17.76
CA PRO A 27 -23.78 -23.50 -16.35
C PRO A 27 -22.27 -23.29 -16.13
N SER A 28 -21.42 -23.86 -16.99
CA SER A 28 -19.96 -23.66 -16.94
C SER A 28 -19.56 -22.20 -17.26
N LYS A 29 -20.16 -21.59 -18.29
CA LYS A 29 -19.95 -20.17 -18.62
C LYS A 29 -20.35 -19.25 -17.46
N LYS A 30 -21.50 -19.51 -16.82
CA LYS A 30 -21.92 -18.76 -15.63
C LYS A 30 -20.94 -18.91 -14.47
N LEU A 31 -20.43 -20.12 -14.24
CA LEU A 31 -19.42 -20.35 -13.21
C LEU A 31 -18.13 -19.57 -13.50
N MET A 32 -17.69 -19.54 -14.76
CA MET A 32 -16.52 -18.79 -15.20
C MET A 32 -16.68 -17.27 -14.93
N GLU A 33 -17.82 -16.69 -15.30
CA GLU A 33 -18.13 -15.28 -15.03
C GLU A 33 -18.15 -14.97 -13.53
N GLN A 34 -18.72 -15.87 -12.73
CA GLN A 34 -18.70 -15.74 -11.27
C GLN A 34 -17.27 -15.77 -10.73
N ILE A 35 -16.44 -16.70 -11.21
CA ILE A 35 -15.02 -16.80 -10.82
C ILE A 35 -14.28 -15.52 -11.19
N ASP A 36 -14.43 -15.00 -12.41
CA ASP A 36 -13.72 -13.79 -12.83
C ASP A 36 -14.18 -12.55 -12.04
N HIS A 37 -15.48 -12.44 -11.73
CA HIS A 37 -15.98 -11.41 -10.82
C HIS A 37 -15.36 -11.54 -9.42
N GLN A 38 -15.28 -12.75 -8.86
CA GLN A 38 -14.63 -12.98 -7.56
C GLN A 38 -13.13 -12.62 -7.61
N GLU A 39 -12.43 -12.98 -8.67
CA GLU A 39 -11.02 -12.66 -8.83
C GLU A 39 -10.78 -11.16 -9.01
N GLY A 40 -11.64 -10.46 -9.74
CA GLY A 40 -11.60 -9.00 -9.88
C GLY A 40 -11.73 -8.32 -8.52
N ARG A 41 -12.72 -8.72 -7.71
CA ARG A 41 -12.86 -8.21 -6.33
C ARG A 41 -11.65 -8.54 -5.47
N ARG A 42 -11.09 -9.75 -5.60
CA ARG A 42 -9.89 -10.16 -4.86
C ARG A 42 -8.70 -9.28 -5.24
N ARG A 43 -8.47 -9.02 -6.53
CA ARG A 43 -7.41 -8.14 -7.04
C ARG A 43 -7.54 -6.71 -6.53
N ASP A 44 -8.74 -6.15 -6.55
CA ASP A 44 -9.01 -4.81 -5.99
C ASP A 44 -8.74 -4.79 -4.48
N MET A 45 -9.24 -5.77 -3.73
CA MET A 45 -8.99 -5.89 -2.30
C MET A 45 -7.48 -5.98 -1.99
N THR A 46 -6.72 -6.81 -2.70
CA THR A 46 -5.27 -6.94 -2.49
C THR A 46 -4.53 -5.65 -2.81
N THR A 47 -4.95 -4.92 -3.85
CA THR A 47 -4.35 -3.64 -4.22
C THR A 47 -4.60 -2.59 -3.15
N ARG A 48 -5.82 -2.52 -2.60
CA ARG A 48 -6.16 -1.63 -1.48
C ARG A 48 -5.37 -1.98 -0.23
N LEU A 49 -5.21 -3.27 0.08
CA LEU A 49 -4.39 -3.70 1.22
C LEU A 49 -2.92 -3.31 1.05
N ALA A 50 -2.34 -3.50 -0.14
CA ALA A 50 -0.98 -3.08 -0.44
C ALA A 50 -0.81 -1.57 -0.28
N LYS A 51 -1.77 -0.77 -0.78
CA LYS A 51 -1.76 0.69 -0.63
C LYS A 51 -1.92 1.14 0.81
N LEU A 52 -2.85 0.53 1.56
CA LEU A 52 -3.01 0.80 2.99
C LEU A 52 -1.73 0.44 3.76
N GLN A 53 -1.05 -0.64 3.38
CA GLN A 53 0.21 -1.04 4.01
C GLN A 53 1.33 -0.03 3.69
N GLU A 54 1.39 0.48 2.47
CA GLU A 54 2.30 1.58 2.09
C GLU A 54 1.99 2.86 2.89
N ASP A 55 0.71 3.25 2.98
CA ASP A 55 0.26 4.42 3.73
C ASP A 55 0.54 4.26 5.23
N ILE A 56 0.38 3.06 5.80
CA ILE A 56 0.75 2.74 7.18
C ILE A 56 2.27 2.85 7.36
N VAL A 57 3.08 2.33 6.45
CA VAL A 57 4.55 2.46 6.53
C VAL A 57 4.99 3.92 6.45
N LYS A 58 4.36 4.72 5.58
CA LYS A 58 4.62 6.16 5.46
C LYS A 58 4.24 6.90 6.74
N THR A 59 3.04 6.62 7.28
CA THR A 59 2.51 7.26 8.50
C THR A 59 3.25 6.82 9.76
N LYS A 60 3.68 5.55 9.82
CA LYS A 60 4.41 4.94 10.95
C LYS A 60 5.92 5.17 10.84
N SER A 61 6.41 6.05 9.95
CA SER A 61 7.79 6.50 10.00
C SER A 61 8.02 7.31 11.28
N SER A 62 8.25 6.58 12.37
CA SER A 62 8.70 7.09 13.66
C SER A 62 9.98 7.91 13.44
N ALA A 63 10.28 8.86 14.33
CA ALA A 63 11.49 9.67 14.26
C ALA A 63 12.78 8.82 14.14
N GLU A 64 12.74 7.57 14.61
CA GLU A 64 13.82 6.58 14.53
C GLU A 64 14.08 6.12 13.07
N ASP A 65 13.04 5.83 12.30
CA ASP A 65 13.15 5.38 10.91
C ASP A 65 13.21 6.53 9.91
N TYR A 66 12.82 7.74 10.32
CA TYR A 66 12.81 8.92 9.45
C TYR A 66 14.16 9.13 8.78
N TYR A 67 15.26 9.04 9.53
CA TYR A 67 16.59 9.27 8.98
C TYR A 67 17.05 8.23 7.97
N LYS A 68 16.50 7.02 8.02
CA LYS A 68 16.84 5.95 7.08
C LYS A 68 16.27 6.22 5.68
N TYR A 69 15.13 6.89 5.60
CA TYR A 69 14.39 7.12 4.35
C TYR A 69 14.18 8.60 4.03
N SER A 70 14.78 9.50 4.82
CA SER A 70 14.61 10.95 4.67
C SER A 70 15.11 11.41 3.30
N PRO A 71 14.38 12.32 2.62
CA PRO A 71 14.91 12.97 1.43
C PRO A 71 16.19 13.75 1.76
N SER A 72 17.12 13.80 0.81
CA SER A 72 18.38 14.55 0.95
C SER A 72 18.17 16.06 0.85
N THR A 73 17.16 16.50 0.10
CA THR A 73 16.84 17.91 -0.13
C THR A 73 15.67 18.36 0.76
N ASN A 74 15.89 19.38 1.58
CA ASN A 74 14.90 20.02 2.46
C ASN A 74 13.97 19.04 3.22
N PRO A 75 14.54 18.15 4.07
CA PRO A 75 13.75 17.19 4.84
C PRO A 75 12.87 17.89 5.89
N ARG A 76 11.54 17.74 5.75
CA ARG A 76 10.54 18.39 6.62
C ARG A 76 10.16 17.62 7.89
N GLY A 77 10.72 16.43 8.11
CA GLY A 77 10.25 15.48 9.13
C GLY A 77 9.08 14.61 8.64
N PRO A 78 8.63 13.65 9.46
CA PRO A 78 7.43 12.86 9.19
C PRO A 78 6.17 13.74 9.22
N GLU A 79 5.14 13.36 8.45
CA GLU A 79 3.87 14.13 8.34
C GLU A 79 3.09 14.17 9.66
N GLY A 80 3.30 13.20 10.56
CA GLY A 80 2.63 13.10 11.86
C GLY A 80 3.58 12.74 13.00
N GLY A 81 3.16 13.04 14.22
CA GLY A 81 3.87 12.71 15.45
C GLY A 81 3.18 13.34 16.65
N GLN A 82 3.24 12.66 17.80
CA GLN A 82 2.70 13.18 19.06
C GLN A 82 3.63 14.22 19.70
N GLU A 83 4.90 14.23 19.29
CA GLU A 83 5.94 15.07 19.87
C GLU A 83 6.69 15.86 18.80
N ARG A 84 7.16 17.04 19.18
CA ARG A 84 8.01 17.91 18.36
C ARG A 84 9.44 17.86 18.85
N VAL A 85 10.37 18.07 17.91
CA VAL A 85 11.80 17.91 18.14
C VAL A 85 12.36 19.15 18.84
N ILE A 86 13.14 18.91 19.90
CA ILE A 86 13.92 19.90 20.62
C ILE A 86 15.41 19.59 20.42
N ARG A 87 16.24 20.63 20.23
CA ARG A 87 17.68 20.53 19.96
C ARG A 87 18.46 21.54 20.80
N GLY A 88 19.75 21.25 21.02
CA GLY A 88 20.71 22.20 21.58
C GLY A 88 20.91 22.13 23.10
N GLY A 89 20.14 21.30 23.81
CA GLY A 89 20.25 21.17 25.26
C GLY A 89 19.85 22.45 26.03
N PHE A 90 20.15 22.47 27.32
CA PHE A 90 19.84 23.59 28.23
C PHE A 90 20.90 23.71 29.33
N PHE A 91 20.77 24.72 30.19
CA PHE A 91 21.81 25.14 31.15
C PHE A 91 22.26 24.06 32.15
N SER A 92 21.43 23.07 32.47
CA SER A 92 21.76 21.97 33.39
C SER A 92 21.78 20.60 32.69
N GLU A 93 22.03 20.58 31.38
CA GLU A 93 22.09 19.36 30.58
C GLU A 93 23.51 18.76 30.57
N THR A 94 23.60 17.45 30.34
CA THR A 94 24.86 16.72 30.30
C THR A 94 25.68 17.05 29.04
N ARG A 95 27.02 17.02 29.15
CA ARG A 95 27.96 17.23 28.02
C ARG A 95 27.57 16.50 26.71
N PRO A 96 27.20 15.20 26.72
CA PRO A 96 26.83 14.52 25.47
C PRO A 96 25.53 15.02 24.85
N ASN A 97 24.62 15.61 25.62
CA ASN A 97 23.29 16.06 25.19
C ASN A 97 23.27 17.50 24.65
N VAL A 98 24.30 18.30 24.94
CA VAL A 98 24.49 19.66 24.38
C VAL A 98 25.17 19.66 23.00
N ARG A 99 25.52 18.48 22.46
CA ARG A 99 26.08 18.34 21.11
C ARG A 99 25.03 18.71 20.04
N THR A 100 25.47 18.81 18.79
CA THR A 100 24.58 19.11 17.65
C THR A 100 23.72 17.93 17.21
N THR A 101 24.15 16.70 17.49
CA THR A 101 23.49 15.47 17.04
C THR A 101 22.35 14.95 17.93
N PRO A 102 22.40 15.04 19.27
CA PRO A 102 21.30 14.66 20.14
C PRO A 102 19.99 15.35 19.78
N ARG A 103 18.90 14.63 20.01
CA ARG A 103 17.53 15.09 19.83
C ARG A 103 16.76 14.72 21.08
N SER A 104 15.98 15.66 21.57
CA SER A 104 14.91 15.38 22.51
C SER A 104 13.58 15.66 21.82
N SER A 105 12.49 15.17 22.39
CA SER A 105 11.14 15.41 21.89
C SER A 105 10.22 15.70 23.07
N ALA A 106 9.21 16.53 22.80
CA ALA A 106 8.17 16.82 23.78
C ALA A 106 6.84 17.09 23.07
N PRO A 107 5.69 16.85 23.72
CA PRO A 107 4.39 17.25 23.20
C PRO A 107 4.30 18.76 22.93
N GLU A 108 3.44 19.16 21.99
CA GLU A 108 3.24 20.58 21.64
C GLU A 108 2.72 21.42 22.80
N THR A 109 1.97 20.81 23.71
CA THR A 109 1.42 21.45 24.91
C THR A 109 2.46 21.63 26.02
N HIS A 110 3.66 21.08 25.84
CA HIS A 110 4.66 20.99 26.90
C HIS A 110 5.51 22.25 26.97
N THR A 111 5.26 23.08 27.99
CA THR A 111 6.04 24.28 28.27
C THR A 111 6.97 24.05 29.46
N ARG A 112 8.27 24.35 29.29
CA ARG A 112 9.24 24.37 30.39
C ARG A 112 10.14 25.59 30.29
N GLU A 113 10.64 26.05 31.43
CA GLU A 113 11.60 27.16 31.53
C GLU A 113 12.93 26.90 30.80
N ASN A 114 13.25 25.62 30.55
CA ASN A 114 14.48 25.20 29.87
C ASN A 114 14.28 24.90 28.37
N VAL A 115 13.12 25.22 27.79
CA VAL A 115 12.81 25.00 26.38
C VAL A 115 12.39 26.32 25.74
N GLY A 116 13.05 26.68 24.63
CA GLY A 116 12.72 27.85 23.82
C GLY A 116 12.77 27.54 22.33
N PHE A 117 12.57 28.56 21.50
CA PHE A 117 12.60 28.44 20.04
C PHE A 117 13.35 29.59 19.38
N ARG A 118 13.76 29.38 18.13
CA ARG A 118 14.32 30.42 17.25
C ARG A 118 13.58 30.40 15.93
N LEU A 119 13.45 31.57 15.33
CA LEU A 119 12.81 31.70 14.03
C LEU A 119 13.81 31.45 12.91
N ALA A 120 13.30 30.93 11.79
CA ALA A 120 14.00 30.84 10.52
C ALA A 120 13.08 31.41 9.44
N LEU A 121 13.66 32.02 8.41
CA LEU A 121 12.94 32.60 7.29
C LEU A 121 13.46 31.98 5.99
N SER A 122 12.56 31.67 5.06
CA SER A 122 12.95 31.31 3.70
C SER A 122 13.43 32.55 2.95
N SER A 123 14.51 32.43 2.17
CA SER A 123 14.84 33.47 1.20
C SER A 123 13.72 33.58 0.18
N SER A 124 13.17 34.78 -0.03
CA SER A 124 12.35 35.06 -1.20
C SER A 124 13.28 35.12 -2.42
N GLU A 125 12.99 34.32 -3.44
CA GLU A 125 13.43 34.63 -4.82
C GLU A 125 12.53 35.73 -5.40
#